data_AF-T1GEA1-F1
#
_entry.id   AF-T1GEA1-F1
#
_cell.length_a   1.000
_cell.length_b   1.000
_cell.length_c   1.000
_cell.angle_alpha   90.00
_cell.angle_beta   90.00
_cell.angle_gamma   90.00
#
_symmetry.space_group_name_H-M   'P 1'
#
loop_
_entity.id
_entity.type
_entity.pdbx_description
1 polymer ?
#
loop_
_entity_poly.entity_id
_entity_poly.type
_entity_poly.pdbx_seq_one_letter_code
_entity_poly.pdbx_strand_id
1 'polypeptide(L)'
;MLKQIQAKGVVNVFGFLLHIRNQRNFLVQTEEQYIFIHDALVEAIMSGETNLRVEQIQELKKNTTYLEQLYKNIIQFQAKDIHISSAMKQVNSIKNRGAIFPVDSYRVHLTPKPGEEGSDYINATWLHGFRKLKDFIVTQHPMNHTVKDFWQMIWDHNVQTIVLLSSLDEIVSIDFYRKFNTK
;
A
#
# COMPACT_ATOMS: atom_id res chain seq x y z
N MET A 1 20.94 -17.03 -5.88
CA MET A 1 21.64 -15.78 -5.54
C MET A 1 21.62 -15.50 -4.03
N LEU A 2 20.46 -15.47 -3.35
CA LEU A 2 20.40 -15.27 -1.88
C LEU A 2 21.29 -16.23 -1.06
N LYS A 3 21.28 -17.53 -1.39
CA LYS A 3 22.19 -18.51 -0.77
C LYS A 3 23.68 -18.18 -0.96
N GLN A 4 24.05 -17.59 -2.10
CA GLN A 4 25.43 -17.18 -2.39
C GLN A 4 25.82 -15.97 -1.54
N ILE A 5 24.90 -15.01 -1.39
CA ILE A 5 25.09 -13.84 -0.52
C ILE A 5 25.30 -14.31 0.92
N GLN A 6 24.46 -15.22 1.42
CA GLN A 6 24.59 -15.75 2.77
C GLN A 6 25.92 -16.50 3.01
N ALA A 7 26.40 -17.27 2.02
CA ALA A 7 27.59 -18.09 2.16
C ALA A 7 28.91 -17.35 1.90
N LYS A 8 28.91 -16.32 1.03
CA LYS A 8 30.13 -15.69 0.52
C LYS A 8 30.16 -14.17 0.65
N GLY A 9 29.05 -13.52 1.03
CA GLY A 9 28.94 -12.06 1.09
C GLY A 9 29.01 -11.35 -0.27
N VAL A 10 28.93 -12.10 -1.38
CA VAL A 10 29.05 -11.56 -2.74
C VAL A 10 27.99 -12.13 -3.68
N VAL A 11 27.59 -11.35 -4.67
CA VAL A 11 26.67 -11.79 -5.74
C VAL A 11 27.16 -11.30 -7.10
N ASN A 12 27.05 -12.16 -8.12
CA ASN A 12 27.33 -11.82 -9.50
C ASN A 12 26.11 -12.20 -10.34
N VAL A 13 25.16 -11.27 -10.46
CA VAL A 13 23.89 -11.48 -11.18
C VAL A 13 24.16 -11.84 -12.64
N PHE A 14 25.03 -11.10 -13.32
CA PHE A 14 25.40 -11.33 -14.72
C PHE A 14 26.00 -12.72 -14.93
N GLY A 15 27.05 -13.07 -14.17
CA GLY A 15 27.73 -14.35 -14.31
C GLY A 15 26.81 -15.54 -14.00
N PHE A 16 25.91 -15.40 -13.03
CA PHE A 16 24.92 -16.41 -12.72
C PHE A 16 23.89 -16.57 -13.84
N LEU A 17 23.38 -15.47 -14.41
CA LEU A 17 22.43 -15.52 -15.53
C LEU A 17 23.07 -16.10 -16.80
N LEU A 18 24.32 -15.73 -17.09
CA LEU A 18 25.11 -16.30 -18.18
C LEU A 18 25.24 -17.82 -18.02
N HIS A 19 25.54 -18.28 -16.80
CA HIS A 19 25.68 -19.70 -16.50
C HIS A 19 24.36 -20.48 -16.69
N ILE A 20 23.24 -20.01 -16.13
CA ILE A 20 21.96 -20.76 -16.24
C ILE A 20 21.38 -20.73 -17.65
N ARG A 21 21.69 -19.72 -18.46
CA ARG A 21 21.25 -19.66 -19.86
C ARG A 21 21.87 -20.75 -20.73
N ASN A 22 23.05 -21.28 -20.35
CA ASN A 22 23.63 -22.45 -21.02
C ASN A 22 22.77 -23.72 -20.85
N GLN A 23 21.92 -23.77 -19.82
CA GLN A 23 21.01 -24.91 -19.56
C GLN A 23 19.62 -24.68 -20.14
N ARG A 24 19.14 -23.43 -20.14
CA ARG A 24 17.85 -23.05 -20.71
C ARG A 24 17.91 -21.65 -21.31
N ASN A 25 17.77 -21.59 -22.63
CA ASN A 25 17.73 -20.34 -23.38
C ASN A 25 16.56 -19.46 -22.91
N PHE A 26 16.74 -18.14 -23.03
CA PHE A 26 15.71 -17.13 -22.75
C PHE A 26 15.21 -17.09 -21.29
N LEU A 27 16.05 -17.46 -20.31
CA LEU A 27 15.82 -17.11 -18.92
C LEU A 27 16.09 -15.61 -18.70
N VAL A 28 15.15 -14.92 -18.05
CA VAL A 28 15.14 -13.46 -17.83
C VAL A 28 15.23 -12.72 -19.16
N GLN A 29 14.11 -12.48 -19.81
CA GLN A 29 14.06 -12.05 -21.21
C GLN A 29 14.08 -10.53 -21.38
N THR A 30 13.49 -9.82 -20.42
CA THR A 30 13.29 -8.37 -20.52
C THR A 30 14.24 -7.63 -19.60
N GLU A 31 14.48 -6.37 -19.93
CA GLU A 31 15.28 -5.47 -19.11
C GLU A 31 14.64 -5.29 -17.73
N GLU A 32 13.31 -5.16 -17.66
CA GLU A 32 12.56 -4.98 -16.41
C GLU A 32 12.71 -6.19 -15.49
N GLN A 33 12.72 -7.41 -16.03
CA GLN A 33 12.97 -8.61 -15.23
C GLN A 33 14.41 -8.64 -14.68
N TYR A 34 15.37 -8.17 -15.46
CA TYR A 34 16.77 -8.09 -15.02
C TYR A 34 16.93 -7.03 -13.92
N ILE A 35 16.33 -5.85 -14.09
CA ILE A 35 16.30 -4.79 -13.08
C ILE A 35 15.63 -5.29 -11.81
N PHE A 36 14.47 -5.95 -11.92
CA PHE A 36 13.75 -6.49 -10.76
C PHE A 36 14.59 -7.50 -9.94
N ILE A 37 15.46 -8.28 -10.58
CA ILE A 37 16.37 -9.17 -9.85
C ILE A 37 17.34 -8.38 -8.97
N HIS A 38 17.89 -7.28 -9.49
CA HIS A 38 18.76 -6.41 -8.69
C HIS A 38 18.00 -5.76 -7.54
N ASP A 39 16.81 -5.20 -7.83
CA ASP A 39 15.97 -4.55 -6.82
C ASP A 39 15.59 -5.52 -5.70
N ALA A 40 15.14 -6.74 -6.04
CA ALA A 40 14.77 -7.76 -5.07
C ALA A 40 15.96 -8.24 -4.22
N LEU A 41 17.17 -8.28 -4.79
CA LEU A 41 18.38 -8.62 -4.03
C LEU A 41 18.80 -7.50 -3.09
N VAL A 42 18.73 -6.24 -3.54
CA VAL A 42 18.99 -5.08 -2.69
C VAL A 42 18.01 -5.04 -1.53
N GLU A 43 16.71 -5.22 -1.78
CA GLU A 43 15.68 -5.26 -0.75
C GLU A 43 15.95 -6.37 0.28
N ALA A 44 16.29 -7.58 -0.17
CA ALA A 44 16.60 -8.70 0.71
C ALA A 44 17.86 -8.46 1.56
N ILE A 45 18.90 -7.80 1.00
CA ILE A 45 20.12 -7.46 1.72
C ILE A 45 19.85 -6.37 2.77
N MET A 46 19.09 -5.33 2.40
CA MET A 46 18.81 -4.20 3.28
C MET A 46 17.83 -4.54 4.40
N SER A 47 16.81 -5.34 4.11
CA SER A 47 15.76 -5.68 5.08
C SER A 47 16.16 -6.84 6.00
N GLY A 48 16.92 -7.81 5.49
CA GLY A 48 17.25 -9.03 6.23
C GLY A 48 16.03 -9.90 6.55
N GLU A 49 16.20 -10.85 7.47
CA GLU A 49 15.12 -11.68 8.00
C GLU A 49 14.39 -10.95 9.13
N THR A 50 13.12 -10.65 8.93
CA THR A 50 12.28 -9.92 9.89
C THR A 50 11.15 -10.79 10.46
N ASN A 51 11.05 -12.06 10.05
CA ASN A 51 10.10 -12.99 10.64
C ASN A 51 10.54 -13.36 12.06
N LEU A 52 9.60 -13.25 13.01
CA LEU A 52 9.83 -13.50 14.42
C LEU A 52 8.93 -14.62 14.92
N ARG A 53 9.47 -15.48 15.78
CA ARG A 53 8.65 -16.40 16.57
C ARG A 53 8.02 -15.68 17.76
N VAL A 54 6.92 -16.21 18.27
CA VAL A 54 6.12 -15.57 19.33
C VAL A 54 6.94 -15.31 20.60
N GLU A 55 7.89 -16.19 20.92
CA GLU A 55 8.75 -16.07 22.09
C GLU A 55 9.68 -14.85 22.00
N GLN A 56 10.13 -14.51 20.78
CA GLN A 56 11.09 -13.43 20.54
C GLN A 56 10.43 -12.04 20.62
N ILE A 57 9.10 -11.97 20.46
CA ILE A 57 8.35 -10.70 20.44
C ILE A 57 8.49 -9.94 21.77
N GLN A 58 8.47 -10.65 22.91
CA GLN A 58 8.50 -10.00 24.23
C GLN A 58 9.83 -9.30 24.50
N GLU A 59 10.93 -9.89 24.05
CA GLU A 59 12.27 -9.31 24.18
C GLU A 59 12.46 -8.12 23.24
N LEU A 60 12.02 -8.27 21.98
CA LEU A 60 12.21 -7.24 20.95
C LEU A 60 11.37 -5.98 21.18
N LYS A 61 10.21 -6.08 21.83
CA LYS A 61 9.40 -4.91 22.20
C LYS A 61 10.17 -3.88 23.04
N LYS A 62 11.16 -4.33 23.82
CA LYS A 62 11.99 -3.45 24.65
C LYS A 62 13.16 -2.83 23.89
N ASN A 63 13.50 -3.35 22.71
CA ASN A 63 14.62 -2.88 21.91
C ASN A 63 14.16 -1.75 20.98
N THR A 64 14.06 -0.54 21.52
CA THR A 64 13.62 0.66 20.79
C THR A 64 14.53 0.99 19.60
N THR A 65 15.85 0.83 19.76
CA THR A 65 16.82 1.10 18.68
C THR A 65 16.59 0.23 17.46
N TYR A 66 16.31 -1.07 17.65
CA TYR A 66 16.00 -1.96 16.54
C TYR A 66 14.68 -1.58 15.86
N LEU A 67 13.65 -1.24 16.64
CA LEU A 67 12.36 -0.79 16.10
C LEU A 67 12.50 0.51 15.29
N GLU A 68 13.35 1.44 15.73
CA GLU A 68 13.65 2.66 14.97
C GLU A 68 14.35 2.36 13.64
N GLN A 69 15.24 1.37 13.60
CA GLN A 69 15.89 0.94 12.36
C GLN A 69 14.86 0.34 11.39
N LEU A 70 13.98 -0.54 11.87
CA LEU A 70 12.89 -1.10 11.05
C LEU A 70 11.95 -0.01 10.54
N TYR A 71 11.60 0.95 11.39
CA TYR A 71 10.75 2.06 10.99
C TYR A 71 11.40 2.91 9.89
N LYS A 72 12.71 3.20 10.00
CA LYS A 72 13.47 3.93 8.96
C LYS A 72 13.45 3.21 7.61
N ASN A 73 13.54 1.87 7.62
CA ASN A 73 13.45 1.08 6.39
C ASN A 73 12.06 1.20 5.75
N ILE A 74 10.98 1.18 6.55
CA ILE A 74 9.60 1.28 6.07
C ILE A 74 9.34 2.65 5.41
N ILE A 75 9.83 3.74 6.00
CA ILE A 75 9.56 5.10 5.51
C ILE A 75 10.48 5.55 4.36
N GLN A 76 11.42 4.71 3.94
CA GLN A 76 12.36 5.05 2.87
C GLN A 76 11.66 5.21 1.52
N PHE A 77 10.60 4.44 1.28
CA PHE A 77 9.80 4.58 0.07
C PHE A 77 8.94 5.84 0.12
N GLN A 78 9.04 6.65 -0.93
CA GLN A 78 8.17 7.80 -1.16
C GLN A 78 7.56 7.71 -2.56
N ALA A 79 6.24 7.82 -2.63
CA ALA A 79 5.55 7.85 -3.91
C ALA A 79 5.96 9.13 -4.68
N LYS A 80 6.30 8.95 -5.96
CA LYS A 80 6.54 10.07 -6.88
C LYS A 80 5.20 10.63 -7.37
N ASP A 81 5.20 11.87 -7.85
CA ASP A 81 3.97 12.53 -8.36
C ASP A 81 3.26 11.72 -9.44
N ILE A 82 4.02 11.02 -10.29
CA ILE A 82 3.48 10.12 -11.33
C ILE A 82 2.61 9.00 -10.77
N HIS A 83 2.81 8.61 -9.51
CA HIS A 83 2.06 7.54 -8.85
C HIS A 83 0.79 8.06 -8.17
N ILE A 84 0.59 9.37 -8.07
CA ILE A 84 -0.55 10.00 -7.38
C ILE A 84 -1.28 10.98 -8.32
N SER A 85 -1.16 10.76 -9.63
CA SER A 85 -1.62 11.68 -10.66
C SER A 85 -3.13 11.93 -10.59
N SER A 86 -3.93 10.89 -10.26
CA SER A 86 -5.38 11.03 -10.10
C SER A 86 -5.75 11.94 -8.94
N ALA A 87 -5.05 11.81 -7.81
CA ALA A 87 -5.29 12.61 -6.62
C ALA A 87 -4.89 14.09 -6.79
N MET A 88 -3.86 14.34 -7.61
CA MET A 88 -3.33 15.67 -7.90
C MET A 88 -4.13 16.46 -8.95
N LYS A 89 -5.13 15.84 -9.59
CA LYS A 89 -6.04 16.57 -10.50
C LYS A 89 -6.77 17.69 -9.75
N GLN A 90 -6.87 18.86 -10.37
CA GLN A 90 -7.53 20.03 -9.76
C GLN A 90 -8.97 19.72 -9.30
N VAL A 91 -9.73 18.97 -10.10
CA VAL A 91 -11.11 18.55 -9.77
C VAL A 91 -11.20 17.63 -8.54
N ASN A 92 -10.13 16.89 -8.23
CA ASN A 92 -10.07 15.94 -7.11
C ASN A 92 -9.46 16.56 -5.85
N SER A 93 -8.80 17.71 -5.95
CA SER A 93 -8.13 18.38 -4.82
C SER A 93 -9.05 18.57 -3.62
N ILE A 94 -10.30 19.00 -3.87
CA ILE A 94 -11.31 19.20 -2.83
C ILE A 94 -11.75 17.90 -2.16
N LYS A 95 -11.54 16.73 -2.79
CA LYS A 95 -11.94 15.41 -2.28
C LYS A 95 -10.92 14.81 -1.30
N ASN A 96 -9.79 15.49 -1.06
CA ASN A 96 -8.73 15.08 -0.15
C ASN A 96 -8.77 15.90 1.15
N ARG A 97 -8.77 15.23 2.31
CA ARG A 97 -8.74 15.90 3.62
C ARG A 97 -7.38 16.48 3.98
N GLY A 98 -6.30 15.85 3.51
CA GLY A 98 -4.92 16.24 3.79
C GLY A 98 -3.98 15.81 2.67
N ALA A 99 -2.68 15.85 2.95
CA ALA A 99 -1.62 15.57 1.97
C ALA A 99 -1.28 14.07 1.80
N ILE A 100 -2.14 13.17 2.28
CA ILE A 100 -1.99 11.72 2.10
C ILE A 100 -2.89 11.29 0.95
N PHE A 101 -2.27 10.80 -0.12
CA PHE A 101 -2.96 10.48 -1.37
C PHE A 101 -2.88 8.99 -1.68
N PRO A 102 -3.93 8.40 -2.29
CA PRO A 102 -3.87 7.03 -2.77
C PRO A 102 -2.92 6.94 -3.96
N VAL A 103 -2.10 5.89 -3.98
CA VAL A 103 -1.28 5.54 -5.14
C VAL A 103 -2.18 4.95 -6.22
N ASP A 104 -2.02 5.42 -7.46
CA ASP A 104 -2.87 5.09 -8.61
C ASP A 104 -3.00 3.59 -8.87
N SER A 105 -1.94 2.80 -8.63
CA SER A 105 -1.97 1.34 -8.82
C SER A 105 -2.83 0.59 -7.79
N TYR A 106 -3.16 1.20 -6.67
CA TYR A 106 -3.93 0.60 -5.58
C TYR A 106 -5.15 1.41 -5.16
N ARG A 107 -5.44 2.54 -5.83
CA ARG A 107 -6.60 3.37 -5.47
C ARG A 107 -7.91 2.61 -5.69
N VAL A 108 -8.90 2.96 -4.89
CA VAL A 108 -10.27 2.50 -5.12
C VAL A 108 -10.91 3.34 -6.22
N HIS A 109 -11.56 2.69 -7.17
CA HIS A 109 -12.30 3.35 -8.24
C HIS A 109 -13.79 3.33 -7.91
N LEU A 110 -14.46 4.46 -8.05
CA LEU A 110 -15.92 4.51 -8.09
C LEU A 110 -16.41 4.24 -9.51
N THR A 111 -17.66 3.80 -9.64
CA THR A 111 -18.34 3.76 -10.93
C THR A 111 -18.40 5.18 -11.53
N PRO A 112 -17.73 5.44 -12.67
CA PRO A 112 -17.65 6.78 -13.24
C PRO A 112 -19.01 7.26 -13.73
N LYS A 113 -19.28 8.55 -13.54
CA LYS A 113 -20.49 9.21 -14.05
C LYS A 113 -20.18 9.86 -15.41
N PRO A 114 -20.95 9.55 -16.47
CA PRO A 114 -20.71 10.11 -17.79
C PRO A 114 -20.69 11.65 -17.78
N GLY A 115 -19.64 12.25 -18.34
CA GLY A 115 -19.48 13.70 -18.44
C GLY A 115 -19.00 14.41 -17.16
N GLU A 116 -18.78 13.68 -16.06
CA GLU A 116 -18.30 14.26 -14.79
C GLU A 116 -16.86 13.84 -14.53
N GLU A 117 -15.91 14.75 -14.79
CA GLU A 117 -14.49 14.51 -14.54
C GLU A 117 -14.22 14.30 -13.05
N GLY A 118 -13.42 13.28 -12.70
CA GLY A 118 -13.10 12.96 -11.30
C GLY A 118 -14.23 12.28 -10.52
N SER A 119 -15.33 11.91 -11.19
CA SER A 119 -16.42 11.14 -10.57
C SER A 119 -16.01 9.73 -10.16
N ASP A 120 -14.94 9.18 -10.73
CA ASP A 120 -14.38 7.87 -10.37
C ASP A 120 -13.43 7.93 -9.17
N TYR A 121 -13.16 9.13 -8.63
CA TYR A 121 -12.16 9.35 -7.60
C TYR A 121 -12.77 9.43 -6.20
N ILE A 122 -12.15 8.67 -5.30
CA ILE A 122 -12.26 8.80 -3.84
C ILE A 122 -10.87 8.60 -3.23
N ASN A 123 -10.56 9.30 -2.14
CA ASN A 123 -9.31 9.08 -1.40
C ASN A 123 -9.41 7.79 -0.57
N ALA A 124 -9.12 6.67 -1.22
CA ALA A 124 -9.11 5.35 -0.64
C ALA A 124 -8.14 4.42 -1.39
N THR A 125 -7.55 3.47 -0.66
CA THR A 125 -6.56 2.53 -1.16
C THR A 125 -6.93 1.10 -0.77
N TRP A 126 -6.78 0.17 -1.72
CA TRP A 126 -6.84 -1.26 -1.45
C TRP A 126 -5.59 -1.73 -0.74
N LEU A 127 -5.76 -2.45 0.37
CA LEU A 127 -4.70 -3.18 1.04
C LEU A 127 -4.93 -4.69 0.94
N HIS A 128 -3.80 -5.40 0.82
CA HIS A 128 -3.76 -6.84 0.86
C HIS A 128 -4.06 -7.30 2.30
N GLY A 129 -4.93 -8.28 2.43
CA GLY A 129 -5.09 -9.03 3.67
C GLY A 129 -4.24 -10.29 3.65
N PHE A 130 -4.35 -11.09 4.71
CA PHE A 130 -3.60 -12.33 4.83
C PHE A 130 -3.97 -13.37 3.76
N ARG A 131 -5.24 -13.38 3.29
CA ARG A 131 -5.75 -14.38 2.35
C ARG A 131 -6.12 -13.84 0.97
N LYS A 132 -6.24 -12.51 0.81
CA LYS A 132 -6.74 -11.87 -0.41
C LYS A 132 -5.97 -10.60 -0.72
N LEU A 133 -5.74 -10.33 -2.01
CA LEU A 133 -5.05 -9.12 -2.49
C LEU A 133 -5.92 -7.85 -2.47
N LYS A 134 -7.22 -7.94 -2.21
CA LYS A 134 -8.10 -6.77 -2.07
C LYS A 134 -9.07 -7.04 -0.93
N ASP A 135 -8.52 -7.04 0.28
CA ASP A 135 -9.26 -7.46 1.47
C ASP A 135 -9.73 -6.27 2.29
N PHE A 136 -8.91 -5.22 2.35
CA PHE A 136 -9.22 -4.01 3.09
C PHE A 136 -9.24 -2.80 2.18
N ILE A 137 -10.18 -1.90 2.45
CA ILE A 137 -10.15 -0.53 1.96
C ILE A 137 -9.73 0.36 3.13
N VAL A 138 -8.66 1.13 2.96
CA VAL A 138 -8.29 2.19 3.89
C VAL A 138 -8.63 3.52 3.24
N THR A 139 -9.40 4.35 3.94
CA THR A 139 -9.88 5.64 3.44
C THR A 139 -9.84 6.68 4.56
N GLN A 140 -9.75 7.95 4.17
CA GLN A 140 -9.93 9.08 5.08
C GLN A 140 -11.35 9.10 5.68
N HIS A 141 -11.53 9.81 6.80
CA HIS A 141 -12.87 10.10 7.29
C HIS A 141 -13.66 10.92 6.24
N PRO A 142 -14.89 10.51 5.87
CA PRO A 142 -15.71 11.23 4.89
C PRO A 142 -15.87 12.72 5.24
N MET A 143 -15.85 13.58 4.23
CA MET A 143 -16.13 15.02 4.36
C MET A 143 -17.56 15.28 3.93
N ASN A 144 -18.12 16.44 4.30
CA ASN A 144 -19.49 16.86 3.94
C ASN A 144 -19.86 16.54 2.48
N HIS A 145 -18.98 16.92 1.56
CA HIS A 145 -19.18 16.77 0.11
C HIS A 145 -18.71 15.43 -0.46
N THR A 146 -18.11 14.54 0.35
CA THR A 146 -17.69 13.19 -0.09
C THR A 146 -18.45 12.05 0.59
N VAL A 147 -19.45 12.33 1.44
CA VAL A 147 -20.31 11.29 2.05
C VAL A 147 -21.01 10.43 0.98
N LYS A 148 -21.47 11.03 -0.11
CA LYS A 148 -22.11 10.28 -1.21
C LYS A 148 -21.11 9.35 -1.91
N ASP A 149 -19.92 9.85 -2.19
CA ASP A 149 -18.83 9.08 -2.81
C ASP A 149 -18.42 7.91 -1.90
N PHE A 150 -18.39 8.12 -0.58
CA PHE A 150 -18.11 7.07 0.41
C PHE A 150 -19.16 5.95 0.42
N TRP A 151 -20.45 6.30 0.39
CA TRP A 151 -21.52 5.29 0.31
C TRP A 151 -21.56 4.60 -1.05
N GLN A 152 -21.25 5.32 -2.13
CA GLN A 152 -21.07 4.71 -3.45
C GLN A 152 -19.93 3.70 -3.42
N MET A 153 -18.79 4.02 -2.80
CA MET A 153 -17.68 3.08 -2.64
C MET A 153 -18.11 1.80 -1.91
N ILE A 154 -18.85 1.93 -0.81
CA ILE A 154 -19.37 0.79 -0.04
C ILE A 154 -20.25 -0.09 -0.91
N TRP A 155 -21.14 0.52 -1.68
CA TRP A 155 -22.06 -0.18 -2.57
C TRP A 155 -21.32 -0.88 -3.72
N ASP A 156 -20.51 -0.13 -4.48
CA ASP A 156 -19.78 -0.60 -5.67
C ASP A 156 -18.86 -1.78 -5.33
N HIS A 157 -18.27 -1.78 -4.13
CA HIS A 157 -17.33 -2.81 -3.69
C HIS A 157 -17.92 -3.82 -2.70
N ASN A 158 -19.24 -3.79 -2.49
CA ASN A 158 -19.98 -4.70 -1.60
C ASN A 158 -19.36 -4.81 -0.19
N VAL A 159 -19.01 -3.67 0.40
CA VAL A 159 -18.39 -3.59 1.73
C VAL A 159 -19.42 -3.93 2.81
N GLN A 160 -19.13 -4.93 3.63
CA GLN A 160 -20.05 -5.42 4.66
C GLN A 160 -19.78 -4.84 6.06
N THR A 161 -18.54 -4.42 6.31
CA THR A 161 -18.09 -3.97 7.63
C THR A 161 -17.32 -2.67 7.51
N ILE A 162 -17.67 -1.68 8.32
CA ILE A 162 -16.98 -0.40 8.43
C ILE A 162 -16.37 -0.31 9.82
N VAL A 163 -15.07 -0.03 9.89
CA VAL A 163 -14.35 0.18 11.16
C VAL A 163 -13.93 1.65 11.23
N LEU A 164 -14.38 2.36 12.26
CA LEU A 164 -13.99 3.73 12.52
C LEU A 164 -12.88 3.75 13.59
N LEU A 165 -11.72 4.29 13.22
CA LEU A 165 -10.56 4.37 14.12
C LEU A 165 -10.39 5.74 14.81
N SER A 166 -11.12 6.77 14.37
CA SER A 166 -11.07 8.12 14.97
C SER A 166 -12.13 8.28 16.06
N SER A 167 -11.81 9.06 17.10
CA SER A 167 -12.81 9.51 18.06
C SER A 167 -13.84 10.42 17.37
N LEU A 168 -15.12 10.26 17.71
CA LEU A 168 -16.20 11.13 17.22
C LEU A 168 -16.11 12.55 17.81
N ASP A 169 -15.39 12.74 18.91
CA ASP A 169 -15.32 14.03 19.62
C ASP A 169 -14.29 15.00 19.00
N GLU A 170 -13.27 14.48 18.31
CA GLU A 170 -12.21 15.30 17.70
C GLU A 170 -12.60 15.85 16.31
N ILE A 171 -13.54 15.19 15.65
CA ILE A 171 -14.09 15.61 14.37
C ILE A 171 -15.46 16.16 14.72
N VAL A 172 -15.68 17.48 14.59
CA VAL A 172 -17.02 18.09 14.66
C VAL A 172 -17.91 17.34 13.65
N SER A 173 -18.61 16.31 14.13
CA SER A 173 -18.85 15.11 13.33
C SER A 173 -20.11 15.28 12.50
N ILE A 174 -19.88 15.27 11.20
CA ILE A 174 -20.93 14.92 10.26
C ILE A 174 -21.21 13.45 10.48
N ASP A 175 -22.42 13.17 10.93
CA ASP A 175 -22.95 11.82 10.97
C ASP A 175 -23.08 11.33 9.52
N PHE A 176 -22.06 10.62 9.03
CA PHE A 176 -22.14 9.95 7.71
C PHE A 176 -23.06 8.72 7.76
N TYR A 177 -23.48 8.31 8.96
CA TYR A 177 -24.42 7.24 9.22
C TYR A 177 -25.60 7.79 10.02
N ARG A 178 -26.78 7.18 9.85
CA ARG A 178 -27.95 7.56 10.65
C ARG A 178 -27.77 7.02 12.08
N LYS A 179 -27.73 7.92 13.08
CA LYS A 179 -27.87 7.51 14.48
C LYS A 179 -29.28 6.97 14.68
N PHE A 180 -29.40 5.67 14.89
CA PHE A 180 -30.66 5.09 15.35
C PHE A 180 -30.78 5.40 16.83
N ASN A 181 -31.66 6.34 17.20
CA ASN A 181 -32.05 6.52 18.59
C ASN A 181 -32.75 5.23 19.04
N THR A 182 -32.05 4.39 19.81
CA THR A 182 -32.70 3.37 20.62
C THR A 182 -33.52 4.11 21.67
N LYS A 183 -34.85 4.08 21.50
CA LYS A 183 -35.79 4.44 22.55
C LYS A 183 -35.72 3.43 23.69
#